data_AF-A0A8J6SGP9-F1
#
_entry.id   AF-A0A8J6SGP9-F1
#
_cell.length_a   1.000
_cell.length_b   1.000
_cell.length_c   1.000
_cell.angle_alpha   90.00
_cell.angle_beta   90.00
_cell.angle_gamma   90.00
#
_symmetry.space_group_name_H-M   'P 1'
#
loop_
_entity.id
_entity.type
_entity.pdbx_description
1 polymer ?
#
loop_
_entity_poly.entity_id
_entity_poly.type
_entity_poly.pdbx_seq_one_letter_code
_entity_poly.pdbx_strand_id
1 'polypeptide(L)'
;AVTDLEVMDIYRCRWGIELLWKFLKMHLKLDKLITKNLNGIAIQIYATLIAYLILQVIEIPQQWGQKLLDKLRYLQACMCQEISYVHWMTKLTKC
;
A
#
# COMPACT_ATOMS: atom_id res chain seq x y z
N ALA A 1 35.08 10.29 11.52
CA ALA A 1 34.76 10.45 10.09
C ALA A 1 33.64 9.46 9.76
N VAL A 2 32.67 9.85 8.94
CA VAL A 2 31.62 8.93 8.48
C VAL A 2 32.28 7.89 7.57
N THR A 3 31.98 6.62 7.78
CA THR A 3 32.52 5.50 7.02
C THR A 3 31.74 5.31 5.71
N ASP A 4 32.38 4.74 4.68
CA ASP A 4 31.74 4.51 3.38
C ASP A 4 30.48 3.62 3.49
N LEU A 5 30.48 2.69 4.45
CA LEU A 5 29.33 1.83 4.74
C LEU A 5 28.14 2.63 5.30
N GLU A 6 28.39 3.56 6.23
CA GLU A 6 27.34 4.43 6.76
C GLU A 6 26.73 5.30 5.66
N VAL A 7 27.55 5.81 4.74
CA VAL A 7 27.05 6.55 3.57
C VAL A 7 26.18 5.64 2.70
N MET A 8 26.64 4.43 2.37
CA MET A 8 25.88 3.47 1.56
C MET A 8 24.51 3.15 2.18
N ASP A 9 24.46 2.92 3.50
CA ASP A 9 23.22 2.58 4.20
C ASP A 9 22.22 3.74 4.21
N ILE A 10 22.69 4.98 4.40
CA ILE A 10 21.83 6.18 4.30
C ILE A 10 21.21 6.29 2.90
N TYR A 11 21.99 6.04 1.85
CA TYR A 11 21.48 6.05 0.48
C TYR A 11 20.45 4.94 0.24
N ARG A 12 20.66 3.74 0.80
CA ARG A 12 19.69 2.64 0.74
C ARG A 12 18.37 3.02 1.43
N CYS A 13 18.43 3.59 2.63
CA CYS A 13 17.24 4.05 3.36
C CYS A 13 16.46 5.11 2.57
N ARG A 14 17.17 6.10 2.01
CA ARG A 14 16.58 7.16 1.18
C ARG A 14 15.84 6.59 -0.03
N TRP A 15 16.45 5.63 -0.72
CA TRP A 15 15.83 4.96 -1.85
C TRP A 15 14.57 4.17 -1.45
N GLY A 16 14.58 3.54 -0.27
CA GLY A 16 13.41 2.88 0.29
C GLY A 16 12.22 3.84 0.46
N ILE A 17 12.48 5.05 0.97
CA ILE A 17 11.46 6.10 1.11
C ILE A 17 10.94 6.55 -0.26
N GLU A 18 11.81 6.71 -1.25
CA GLU A 18 11.39 7.08 -2.62
C GLU A 18 10.50 6.02 -3.27
N LEU A 19 10.85 4.74 -3.11
CA LEU A 19 10.03 3.62 -3.59
C LEU A 19 8.65 3.59 -2.92
N LEU A 20 8.58 3.85 -1.61
CA LEU A 20 7.33 3.99 -0.88
C LEU A 20 6.48 5.12 -1.49
N TRP A 21 7.02 6.33 -1.61
CA TRP A 21 6.30 7.47 -2.18
C TRP A 21 5.85 7.23 -3.62
N LYS A 22 6.67 6.55 -4.43
CA LYS A 22 6.29 6.13 -5.78
C LYS A 22 5.09 5.19 -5.74
N PHE A 23 5.09 4.21 -4.84
CA PHE A 23 3.98 3.26 -4.68
C PHE A 23 2.68 3.97 -4.24
N LEU A 24 2.74 4.81 -3.20
CA LEU A 24 1.57 5.53 -2.68
C LEU A 24 0.93 6.44 -3.76
N LYS A 25 1.75 7.19 -4.50
CA LYS A 25 1.25 8.05 -5.57
C LYS A 25 0.71 7.24 -6.76
N MET A 26 1.48 6.28 -7.25
CA MET A 26 1.15 5.58 -8.50
C MET A 26 0.02 4.56 -8.35
N HIS A 27 -0.02 3.82 -7.25
CA HIS A 27 -0.94 2.71 -7.07
C HIS A 27 -2.12 3.04 -6.16
N LEU A 28 -1.90 3.86 -5.12
CA LEU A 28 -2.96 4.29 -4.21
C LEU A 28 -3.52 5.69 -4.54
N LYS A 29 -3.06 6.31 -5.63
CA LYS A 29 -3.59 7.58 -6.18
C LYS A 29 -3.52 8.75 -5.20
N LEU A 30 -2.49 8.78 -4.35
CA LEU A 30 -2.26 9.90 -3.40
C LEU A 30 -1.97 11.23 -4.11
N ASP A 31 -1.55 11.19 -5.37
CA ASP A 31 -1.27 12.37 -6.20
C ASP A 31 -2.55 13.14 -6.58
N LYS A 32 -3.72 12.49 -6.56
CA LYS A 32 -5.01 13.08 -6.93
C LYS A 32 -5.84 13.35 -5.69
N LEU A 33 -5.81 14.60 -5.23
CA LEU A 33 -6.65 15.04 -4.11
C LEU A 33 -8.13 14.99 -4.48
N ILE A 34 -8.92 14.29 -3.67
CA ILE A 34 -10.38 14.17 -3.87
C ILE A 34 -11.09 15.46 -3.42
N THR A 35 -10.46 16.21 -2.52
CA THR A 35 -11.05 17.39 -1.87
C THR A 35 -9.98 18.46 -1.63
N LYS A 36 -10.42 19.72 -1.58
CA LYS A 36 -9.56 20.89 -1.32
C LYS A 36 -9.55 21.31 0.16
N ASN A 37 -10.34 20.67 1.01
CA ASN A 37 -10.36 20.94 2.45
C ASN A 37 -9.18 20.25 3.14
N LEU A 38 -8.50 20.95 4.05
CA LEU A 38 -7.38 20.43 4.85
C LEU A 38 -7.74 19.11 5.56
N ASN A 39 -8.91 19.03 6.18
CA ASN A 39 -9.34 17.81 6.87
C ASN A 39 -9.50 16.63 5.88
N GLY A 40 -10.07 16.90 4.72
CA GLY A 40 -10.26 15.87 3.71
C GLY A 40 -8.94 15.40 3.08
N ILE A 41 -7.97 16.30 2.92
CA ILE A 41 -6.60 15.95 2.52
C ILE A 41 -5.94 15.08 3.59
N ALA A 42 -6.06 15.45 4.88
CA ALA A 42 -5.52 14.67 5.99
C ALA A 42 -6.12 13.26 6.02
N ILE A 43 -7.46 13.13 5.93
CA ILE A 43 -8.15 11.84 5.86
C ILE A 43 -7.65 11.01 4.68
N GLN A 44 -7.46 11.61 3.50
CA GLN A 44 -6.95 10.90 2.33
C GLN A 44 -5.53 10.36 2.55
N ILE A 45 -4.65 11.14 3.18
CA ILE A 45 -3.30 10.69 3.54
C ILE A 45 -3.37 9.52 4.53
N TYR A 46 -4.15 9.65 5.61
CA TYR A 46 -4.29 8.58 6.60
C TYR A 46 -4.88 7.31 5.99
N ALA A 47 -5.95 7.42 5.18
CA ALA A 47 -6.56 6.28 4.51
C ALA A 47 -5.57 5.58 3.57
N THR A 48 -4.75 6.34 2.85
CA THR A 48 -3.70 5.80 1.97
C THR A 48 -2.65 5.03 2.75
N LEU A 49 -2.20 5.55 3.89
CA LEU A 49 -1.24 4.88 4.77
C LEU A 49 -1.83 3.60 5.39
N ILE A 50 -3.09 3.65 5.85
CA ILE A 50 -3.79 2.48 6.39
C ILE A 50 -3.91 1.40 5.32
N ALA A 51 -4.31 1.75 4.08
CA ALA A 51 -4.40 0.81 2.98
C ALA A 51 -3.03 0.16 2.67
N TYR A 52 -1.94 0.94 2.71
CA TYR A 52 -0.59 0.41 2.55
C TYR A 52 -0.23 -0.60 3.64
N LEU A 53 -0.54 -0.32 4.91
CA LEU A 53 -0.29 -1.24 6.03
C LEU A 53 -1.10 -2.54 5.89
N ILE A 54 -2.37 -2.44 5.47
CA ILE A 54 -3.20 -3.62 5.21
C ILE A 54 -2.56 -4.49 4.12
N LEU A 55 -2.06 -3.90 3.03
CA LEU A 55 -1.37 -4.64 1.97
C LEU A 55 -0.08 -5.33 2.44
N GLN A 56 0.59 -4.81 3.47
CA GLN A 56 1.76 -5.46 4.03
C GLN A 56 1.38 -6.73 4.81
N VAL A 57 0.33 -6.63 5.63
CA VAL A 57 -0.13 -7.72 6.52
C VAL A 57 -0.92 -8.80 5.77
N ILE A 58 -1.63 -8.44 4.70
CA ILE A 58 -2.50 -9.39 3.99
C ILE A 58 -1.70 -10.50 3.31
N GLU A 59 -2.16 -11.73 3.46
CA GLU A 59 -1.62 -12.88 2.76
C GLU A 59 -2.48 -13.20 1.53
N ILE A 60 -1.81 -13.54 0.42
CA ILE A 60 -2.48 -13.94 -0.82
C ILE A 60 -2.00 -15.33 -1.23
N PRO A 61 -2.83 -16.11 -1.96
CA PRO A 61 -2.42 -17.42 -2.42
C PRO A 61 -1.16 -17.31 -3.29
N GLN A 62 -0.17 -18.16 -3.05
CA GLN A 62 1.17 -18.06 -3.65
C GLN A 62 1.17 -18.01 -5.19
N GLN A 63 0.16 -18.61 -5.82
CA GLN A 63 -0.06 -18.58 -7.28
C GLN A 63 -0.20 -17.16 -7.87
N TRP A 64 -0.59 -16.17 -7.06
CA TRP A 64 -0.76 -14.78 -7.50
C TRP A 64 0.51 -13.93 -7.33
N GLY A 65 1.53 -14.45 -6.64
CA GLY A 65 2.79 -13.77 -6.38
C GLY A 65 2.94 -13.28 -4.93
N GLN A 66 4.05 -12.58 -4.67
CA GLN A 66 4.40 -12.06 -3.33
C GLN A 66 4.64 -10.55 -3.32
N LYS A 67 4.69 -9.89 -4.48
CA LYS A 67 4.97 -8.45 -4.54
C LYS A 67 3.76 -7.69 -3.99
N LEU A 68 4.01 -6.53 -3.40
CA LEU A 68 2.94 -5.68 -2.87
C LEU A 68 1.89 -5.29 -3.93
N LEU A 69 2.33 -5.12 -5.18
CA LEU A 69 1.44 -4.87 -6.31
C LEU A 69 0.54 -6.07 -6.65
N ASP A 70 1.04 -7.29 -6.48
CA ASP A 70 0.26 -8.51 -6.71
C ASP A 70 -0.85 -8.62 -5.66
N LYS A 71 -0.53 -8.32 -4.39
CA LYS A 71 -1.50 -8.23 -3.29
C LYS A 71 -2.59 -7.19 -3.58
N LEU A 72 -2.20 -6.01 -4.05
CA LEU A 72 -3.15 -4.96 -4.42
C LEU A 72 -4.08 -5.40 -5.57
N ARG A 73 -3.52 -6.01 -6.62
CA ARG A 73 -4.29 -6.49 -7.78
C ARG A 73 -5.24 -7.62 -7.41
N TYR A 74 -4.78 -8.55 -6.57
CA TYR A 74 -5.62 -9.62 -6.04
C TYR A 74 -6.81 -9.05 -5.27
N LEU A 75 -6.56 -8.09 -4.38
CA LEU A 75 -7.61 -7.44 -3.60
C LEU A 75 -8.60 -6.67 -4.49
N GLN A 76 -8.11 -5.96 -5.51
CA GLN A 76 -8.96 -5.30 -6.52
C GLN A 76 -9.82 -6.30 -7.30
N ALA A 77 -9.24 -7.43 -7.73
CA ALA A 77 -9.98 -8.47 -8.44
C ALA A 77 -11.09 -9.06 -7.55
N CYS A 78 -10.81 -9.32 -6.27
CA CYS A 78 -11.82 -9.81 -5.32
C CYS A 78 -12.94 -8.80 -5.07
N MET A 79 -12.61 -7.52 -4.89
CA MET A 79 -13.63 -6.46 -4.70
C MET A 79 -14.52 -6.28 -5.93
N CYS A 80 -14.02 -6.55 -7.14
CA CYS A 80 -14.82 -6.53 -8.36
C CYS A 80 -15.77 -7.74 -8.48
N GLN A 81 -15.49 -8.85 -7.79
CA GLN A 81 -16.27 -10.09 -7.89
C GLN A 81 -17.32 -10.25 -6.78
N GLU A 82 -17.05 -9.78 -5.57
CA GLU A 82 -17.96 -9.92 -4.43
C GLU A 82 -18.84 -8.67 -4.29
N ILE A 83 -20.15 -8.80 -4.47
CA ILE A 83 -21.13 -7.68 -4.43
C ILE A 83 -21.28 -7.11 -3.00
N SER A 84 -20.85 -7.86 -1.96
CA SER A 84 -20.96 -7.46 -0.54
C SER A 84 -19.63 -7.54 0.21
N TYR A 85 -19.16 -6.38 0.71
CA TYR A 85 -17.94 -6.23 1.51
C TYR A 85 -17.91 -7.12 2.78
N VAL A 86 -19.07 -7.49 3.32
CA VAL A 86 -19.18 -8.33 4.53
C VAL A 86 -18.74 -9.77 4.23
N HIS A 87 -19.12 -10.31 3.08
CA HIS A 87 -18.74 -11.66 2.68
C HIS A 87 -17.23 -11.76 2.45
N TRP A 88 -16.65 -10.72 1.86
CA TRP A 88 -15.21 -10.57 1.65
C TRP A 88 -14.40 -10.50 2.95
N MET A 89 -14.81 -9.68 3.95
CA MET A 89 -14.08 -9.62 5.23
C MET A 89 -14.03 -10.96 5.94
N THR A 90 -15.08 -11.76 5.81
CA THR A 90 -15.16 -13.10 6.41
C THR A 90 -14.23 -14.11 5.72
N LYS A 91 -13.96 -13.93 4.42
CA LYS A 91 -13.02 -14.75 3.65
C LYS A 91 -11.57 -14.41 3.98
N LEU A 92 -11.27 -13.12 4.16
CA LEU A 92 -9.94 -12.65 4.55
C LEU A 92 -9.54 -13.01 5.98
N THR A 93 -10.49 -13.14 6.90
CA THR A 93 -10.21 -13.51 8.30
C THR A 93 -10.17 -15.03 8.52
N LYS A 94 -10.54 -15.82 7.51
CA LYS A 94 -10.52 -17.29 7.55
C LYS A 94 -9.36 -17.91 6.75
N CYS A 95 -8.65 -17.11 5.96
CA CYS A 95 -7.36 -17.48 5.38
C CYS A 95 -6.26 -17.10 6.36
#